data_AF-A0A2G2QLE9-F1
#
_entry.id   AF-A0A2G2QLE9-F1
#
_cell.length_a   1.000
_cell.length_b   1.000
_cell.length_c   1.000
_cell.angle_alpha   90.00
_cell.angle_beta   90.00
_cell.angle_gamma   90.00
#
_symmetry.space_group_name_H-M   'P 1'
#
loop_
_entity.id
_entity.type
_entity.pdbx_description
1 polymer ?
#
loop_
_entity_poly.entity_id
_entity_poly.type
_entity_poly.pdbx_seq_one_letter_code
_entity_poly.pdbx_strand_id
1 'polypeptide(L)'
;MKKLNTMKTAISVAVSKQVKQLPAQPPVKLSTIETITCAYCGQPHTYLRKRKAKKYCSNKCGVAYHGKYVRNKAKLAAYQTTYYTKNYAKRMIVSSKYYAKKKGIAHTLTETHINNQLSSGVCQVTGLPITSNIGSGESRGVYSPSIDRVDNSVGYRNSNVRVVCWIFNLAKNKFSDRDLNNLAVALVASHLSPSARKEFAKLLPGNILSGLPSGYTL
;
A
#
# COMPACT_ATOMS: atom_id res chain seq x y z
N MET A 1 -40.93 11.55 -70.12
CA MET A 1 -39.83 11.57 -71.10
C MET A 1 -38.57 12.08 -70.43
N LYS A 2 -37.49 11.28 -70.44
CA LYS A 2 -36.17 11.61 -69.89
C LYS A 2 -35.50 12.71 -70.73
N LYS A 3 -34.87 13.69 -70.08
CA LYS A 3 -33.58 14.25 -70.54
C LYS A 3 -32.67 14.49 -69.34
N LEU A 4 -31.51 13.85 -69.42
CA LEU A 4 -30.37 13.95 -68.52
C LEU A 4 -29.31 14.81 -69.24
N ASN A 5 -28.66 15.72 -68.52
CA ASN A 5 -27.27 16.24 -68.65
C ASN A 5 -27.22 17.72 -68.22
N THR A 6 -26.21 18.21 -67.50
CA THR A 6 -24.89 17.69 -67.14
C THR A 6 -24.41 18.39 -65.87
N MET A 7 -23.55 17.70 -65.11
CA MET A 7 -22.90 18.19 -63.91
C MET A 7 -21.99 19.41 -64.15
N LYS A 8 -22.00 20.37 -63.20
CA LYS A 8 -20.79 21.06 -62.75
C LYS A 8 -20.77 21.09 -61.23
N THR A 9 -19.58 20.80 -60.74
CA THR A 9 -19.23 20.22 -59.45
C THR A 9 -19.42 21.21 -58.30
N ALA A 10 -19.81 20.65 -57.15
CA ALA A 10 -19.55 21.21 -55.83
C ALA A 10 -18.05 21.56 -55.68
N ILE A 11 -17.72 22.36 -54.66
CA ILE A 11 -16.37 22.81 -54.27
C ILE A 11 -16.00 24.18 -54.87
N SER A 12 -16.44 25.27 -54.24
CA SER A 12 -15.64 26.52 -54.20
C SER A 12 -16.19 27.66 -53.33
N VAL A 13 -17.41 27.63 -52.78
CA VAL A 13 -17.94 28.83 -52.08
C VAL A 13 -18.43 28.57 -50.64
N ALA A 14 -17.86 27.57 -49.95
CA ALA A 14 -18.16 27.31 -48.53
C ALA A 14 -16.91 27.34 -47.62
N VAL A 15 -15.86 28.06 -48.02
CA VAL A 15 -14.64 28.21 -47.20
C VAL A 15 -14.50 29.67 -46.77
N SER A 16 -15.35 30.14 -45.86
CA SER A 16 -15.10 31.42 -45.17
C SER A 16 -15.69 31.56 -43.77
N LYS A 17 -16.37 30.56 -43.21
CA LYS A 17 -16.85 30.64 -41.82
C LYS A 17 -16.81 29.29 -41.13
N GLN A 18 -15.62 28.90 -40.67
CA GLN A 18 -15.37 28.11 -39.45
C GLN A 18 -13.92 27.59 -39.48
N VAL A 19 -12.95 28.49 -39.40
CA VAL A 19 -11.67 28.13 -38.80
C VAL A 19 -11.94 28.07 -37.30
N LYS A 20 -12.36 26.90 -36.82
CA LYS A 20 -12.33 26.57 -35.39
C LYS A 20 -10.91 26.88 -34.92
N GLN A 21 -10.79 27.78 -33.94
CA GLN A 21 -9.54 28.03 -33.24
C GLN A 21 -8.97 26.69 -32.79
N LEU A 22 -7.86 26.28 -33.40
CA LEU A 22 -7.02 25.25 -32.81
C LEU A 22 -6.60 25.76 -31.43
N PRO A 23 -6.61 24.90 -30.39
CA PRO A 23 -6.11 25.30 -29.08
C PRO A 23 -4.68 25.83 -29.25
N ALA A 24 -4.43 27.02 -28.72
CA ALA A 24 -3.11 27.62 -28.73
C ALA A 24 -2.11 26.59 -28.20
N GLN A 25 -1.14 26.20 -29.05
CA GLN A 25 -0.06 25.37 -28.56
C GLN A 25 0.62 26.12 -27.41
N PRO A 26 0.91 25.46 -26.28
CA PRO A 26 1.61 26.11 -25.18
C PRO A 26 2.89 26.73 -25.73
N PRO A 27 3.29 27.93 -25.25
CA PRO A 27 4.44 28.64 -25.78
C PRO A 27 5.62 27.69 -25.80
N VAL A 28 6.19 27.45 -26.99
CA VAL A 28 7.42 26.68 -27.15
C VAL A 28 8.46 27.43 -26.33
N LYS A 29 8.81 26.90 -25.15
CA LYS A 29 9.86 27.48 -24.30
C LYS A 29 11.12 27.52 -25.15
N LEU A 30 11.48 28.71 -25.62
CA LEU A 30 12.72 28.96 -26.34
C LEU A 30 13.84 28.38 -25.49
N SER A 31 14.47 27.36 -26.02
CA SER A 31 15.53 26.65 -25.34
C SER A 31 16.74 27.57 -25.25
N THR A 32 17.01 28.11 -24.07
CA THR A 32 18.17 28.96 -23.83
C THR A 32 19.45 28.13 -23.84
N ILE A 33 20.47 28.64 -24.51
CA ILE A 33 21.83 28.13 -24.39
C ILE A 33 22.39 28.64 -23.06
N GLU A 34 22.86 27.72 -22.21
CA GLU A 34 23.43 28.05 -20.91
C GLU A 34 24.80 27.37 -20.75
N THR A 35 25.73 28.07 -20.11
CA THR A 35 27.03 27.53 -19.70
C THR A 35 27.02 27.26 -18.21
N ILE A 36 27.41 26.05 -17.81
CA ILE A 36 27.55 25.66 -16.40
C ILE A 36 29.00 25.28 -16.11
N THR A 37 29.47 25.54 -14.89
CA THR A 37 30.67 24.89 -14.35
C THR A 37 30.26 23.57 -13.73
N CYS A 38 30.75 22.45 -14.28
CA CYS A 38 30.37 21.12 -13.79
C CYS A 38 30.82 20.93 -12.34
N ALA A 39 29.89 20.70 -11.41
CA ALA A 39 30.22 20.53 -9.99
C ALA A 39 31.07 19.28 -9.67
N TYR A 40 31.30 18.40 -10.66
CA TYR A 40 32.17 17.23 -10.52
C TYR A 40 33.56 17.49 -11.12
N CYS A 41 33.67 17.74 -12.42
CA CYS A 41 34.96 17.88 -13.11
C CYS A 41 35.50 19.32 -13.15
N GLY A 42 34.74 20.31 -12.70
CA GLY A 42 35.14 21.72 -12.67
C GLY A 42 35.14 22.42 -14.03
N GLN A 43 34.95 21.70 -15.14
CA GLN A 43 35.03 22.27 -16.48
C GLN A 43 33.73 23.00 -16.90
N PRO A 44 33.85 24.12 -17.65
CA PRO A 44 32.70 24.79 -18.24
C PRO A 44 32.06 23.91 -19.32
N HIS A 45 30.73 23.86 -19.37
CA HIS A 45 30.00 23.09 -20.36
C HIS A 45 28.75 23.84 -20.80
N THR A 46 28.65 24.06 -22.10
CA THR A 46 27.52 24.74 -22.75
C THR A 46 26.50 23.72 -23.20
N TYR A 47 25.23 23.93 -22.86
CA TYR A 47 24.15 23.02 -23.23
C TYR A 47 22.85 23.76 -23.50
N LEU A 48 21.97 23.09 -24.25
CA LEU A 48 20.63 23.57 -24.54
C LEU A 48 19.68 23.24 -23.36
N ARG A 49 19.20 24.26 -22.65
CA ARG A 49 18.29 24.08 -21.51
C ARG A 49 16.87 23.78 -22.00
N LYS A 50 16.41 22.56 -21.75
CA LYS A 50 15.02 22.13 -21.98
C LYS A 50 14.13 22.16 -20.73
N ARG A 51 14.74 22.15 -19.53
CA ARG A 51 14.02 22.05 -18.23
C ARG A 51 14.74 22.88 -17.15
N LYS A 52 15.03 22.29 -15.98
CA LYS A 52 15.83 22.90 -14.91
C LYS A 52 17.31 22.92 -15.29
N ALA A 53 18.04 23.91 -14.76
CA ALA A 53 19.46 24.04 -15.00
C ALA A 53 20.22 22.77 -14.57
N LYS A 54 21.18 22.32 -15.38
CA LYS A 54 22.03 21.17 -15.04
C LYS A 54 23.12 21.60 -14.06
N LYS A 55 23.47 20.72 -13.12
CA LYS A 55 24.61 20.90 -12.20
C LYS A 55 25.90 20.22 -12.71
N TYR A 56 25.76 19.32 -13.67
CA TYR A 56 26.83 18.46 -14.15
C TYR A 56 26.82 18.43 -15.68
N CYS A 57 27.99 18.30 -16.30
CA CYS A 57 28.10 18.23 -17.77
C CYS A 57 27.51 16.93 -18.34
N SER A 58 27.50 15.83 -17.56
CA SER A 58 27.02 14.53 -18.01
C SER A 58 26.40 13.72 -16.86
N ASN A 59 25.63 12.68 -17.21
CA ASN A 59 25.13 11.72 -16.22
C ASN A 59 26.29 11.03 -15.48
N LYS A 60 27.40 10.71 -16.17
CA LYS A 60 28.61 10.13 -15.57
C LYS A 60 29.17 11.03 -14.47
N CYS A 61 29.29 12.33 -14.72
CA CYS A 61 29.74 13.31 -13.73
C CYS A 61 28.76 13.44 -12.56
N GLY A 62 27.45 13.40 -12.84
CA GLY A 62 26.43 13.39 -11.78
C GLY A 62 26.53 12.15 -10.88
N VAL A 63 26.64 10.96 -11.48
CA VAL A 63 26.82 9.70 -10.74
C VAL A 63 28.08 9.71 -9.90
N ALA A 64 29.21 10.14 -10.46
CA ALA A 64 30.48 10.19 -9.72
C ALA A 64 30.45 11.22 -8.58
N TYR A 65 29.84 12.39 -8.80
CA TYR A 65 29.62 13.38 -7.74
C TYR A 65 28.73 12.84 -6.62
N HIS A 66 27.69 12.07 -6.94
CA HIS A 66 26.81 11.47 -5.95
C HIS A 66 27.40 10.21 -5.30
N GLY A 67 28.35 9.55 -5.96
CA GLY A 67 29.08 8.39 -5.45
C GLY A 67 29.90 8.68 -4.19
N LYS A 68 30.35 9.92 -3.99
CA LYS A 68 31.02 10.30 -2.72
C LYS A 68 30.06 10.36 -1.51
N TYR A 69 28.75 10.43 -1.76
CA TYR A 69 27.71 10.39 -0.74
C TYR A 69 27.07 9.00 -0.63
N VAL A 70 27.79 7.92 -1.01
CA VAL A 70 27.31 6.55 -0.79
C VAL A 70 26.88 6.44 0.66
N ARG A 71 25.56 6.29 0.86
CA ARG A 71 25.00 6.09 2.19
C ARG A 71 25.57 4.78 2.69
N ASN A 72 26.28 4.82 3.82
CA ASN A 72 26.69 3.60 4.50
C ASN A 72 25.43 2.78 4.78
N LYS A 73 25.22 1.73 3.97
CA LYS A 73 24.00 0.93 3.95
C LYS A 73 23.78 0.26 5.31
N ALA A 74 24.85 -0.21 5.94
CA ALA A 74 24.81 -0.81 7.27
C ALA A 74 24.40 0.22 8.33
N LYS A 75 25.00 1.42 8.33
CA LYS A 75 24.63 2.51 9.25
C LYS A 75 23.18 2.93 9.08
N LEU A 76 22.70 3.04 7.84
CA LEU A 76 21.31 3.37 7.55
C LEU A 76 20.36 2.26 8.02
N ALA A 77 20.70 0.99 7.76
CA ALA A 77 19.91 -0.15 8.21
C ALA A 77 19.82 -0.20 9.74
N ALA A 78 20.94 -0.05 10.44
CA ALA A 78 20.98 0.02 11.90
C ALA A 78 20.12 1.16 12.45
N TYR A 79 20.24 2.37 11.88
CA TYR A 79 19.40 3.51 12.24
C TYR A 79 17.91 3.21 12.04
N GLN A 80 17.53 2.63 10.90
CA GLN A 80 16.15 2.26 10.60
C GLN A 80 15.61 1.22 11.58
N THR A 81 16.40 0.18 11.88
CA THR A 81 16.07 -0.85 12.87
C THR A 81 15.78 -0.21 14.22
N THR A 82 16.72 0.58 14.77
CA THR A 82 16.53 1.26 16.06
C THR A 82 15.30 2.18 16.05
N TYR A 83 15.13 2.97 14.99
CA TYR A 83 14.01 3.89 14.87
C TYR A 83 12.66 3.15 14.84
N TYR A 84 12.51 2.12 14.01
CA TYR A 84 11.24 1.41 13.87
C TYR A 84 10.94 0.45 15.02
N THR A 85 11.96 -0.10 15.69
CA THR A 85 11.76 -0.85 16.93
C THR A 85 11.18 0.06 18.01
N LYS A 86 11.73 1.27 18.17
CA LYS A 86 11.21 2.26 19.14
C LYS A 86 9.86 2.85 18.73
N ASN A 87 9.59 3.00 17.43
CA ASN A 87 8.41 3.69 16.90
C ASN A 87 7.49 2.74 16.11
N TYR A 88 7.27 1.52 16.62
CA TYR A 88 6.52 0.50 15.90
C TYR A 88 5.07 0.92 15.65
N ALA A 89 4.36 1.41 16.68
CA ALA A 89 2.99 1.89 16.55
C ALA A 89 2.85 2.98 15.49
N LYS A 90 3.78 3.94 15.48
CA LYS A 90 3.83 5.02 14.48
C LYS A 90 3.94 4.45 13.06
N ARG A 91 4.79 3.44 12.85
CA ARG A 91 4.91 2.75 11.56
C ARG A 91 3.58 2.10 11.13
N MET A 92 2.90 1.42 12.05
CA MET A 92 1.59 0.80 11.78
C MET A 92 0.52 1.85 11.45
N ILE A 93 0.53 2.98 12.15
CA ILE A 93 -0.42 4.08 11.91
C ILE A 93 -0.20 4.74 10.56
N VAL A 94 1.05 5.00 10.16
CA VAL A 94 1.36 5.55 8.83
C VAL A 94 0.81 4.65 7.72
N SER A 95 1.00 3.33 7.85
CA SER A 95 0.47 2.35 6.90
C SER A 95 -1.06 2.38 6.86
N SER A 96 -1.73 2.30 8.02
CA SER A 96 -3.20 2.34 8.06
C SER A 96 -3.80 3.66 7.56
N LYS A 97 -3.15 4.81 7.78
CA LYS A 97 -3.57 6.11 7.21
C LYS A 97 -3.56 6.09 5.68
N TYR A 98 -2.52 5.51 5.08
CA TYR A 98 -2.44 5.35 3.62
C TYR A 98 -3.61 4.51 3.09
N TYR A 99 -3.90 3.36 3.73
CA TYR A 99 -5.02 2.50 3.33
C TYR A 99 -6.38 3.17 3.55
N ALA A 100 -6.55 3.91 4.65
CA ALA A 100 -7.76 4.64 4.95
C ALA A 100 -8.07 5.67 3.86
N LYS A 101 -7.06 6.47 3.47
CA LYS A 101 -7.16 7.43 2.37
C LYS A 101 -7.50 6.76 1.04
N LYS A 102 -6.82 5.65 0.71
CA LYS A 102 -7.06 4.91 -0.54
C LYS A 102 -8.50 4.37 -0.63
N LYS A 103 -9.09 3.99 0.50
CA LYS A 103 -10.46 3.44 0.58
C LYS A 103 -11.53 4.49 0.90
N GLY A 104 -11.16 5.74 1.16
CA GLY A 104 -12.10 6.78 1.57
C GLY A 104 -12.78 6.54 2.92
N ILE A 105 -12.11 5.86 3.87
CA ILE A 105 -12.66 5.54 5.19
C ILE A 105 -12.02 6.37 6.31
N ALA A 106 -12.76 6.56 7.40
CA ALA A 106 -12.30 7.33 8.56
C ALA A 106 -11.07 6.71 9.24
N HIS A 107 -10.19 7.57 9.77
CA HIS A 107 -9.02 7.18 10.55
C HIS A 107 -8.85 8.12 11.76
N THR A 108 -9.09 7.59 12.96
CA THR A 108 -8.94 8.29 14.25
C THR A 108 -8.14 7.43 15.23
N LEU A 109 -7.33 6.50 14.72
CA LEU A 109 -6.53 5.57 15.51
C LEU A 109 -5.34 6.29 16.16
N THR A 110 -5.17 6.09 17.46
CA THR A 110 -4.13 6.75 18.27
C THR A 110 -2.89 5.87 18.48
N GLU A 111 -1.71 6.49 18.64
CA GLU A 111 -0.47 5.76 18.94
C GLU A 111 -0.54 5.03 20.29
N THR A 112 -1.12 5.67 21.32
CA THR A 112 -1.31 5.10 22.66
C THR A 112 -2.10 3.80 22.63
N HIS A 113 -3.20 3.76 21.86
CA HIS A 113 -4.01 2.55 21.71
C HIS A 113 -3.23 1.36 21.15
N ILE A 114 -2.38 1.61 20.15
CA ILE A 114 -1.56 0.55 19.54
C ILE A 114 -0.40 0.14 20.45
N ASN A 115 0.25 1.10 21.11
CA ASN A 115 1.33 0.80 22.06
C ASN A 115 0.84 -0.07 23.22
N ASN A 116 -0.33 0.23 23.81
CA ASN A 116 -0.91 -0.56 24.90
C ASN A 116 -1.18 -2.02 24.51
N GLN A 117 -1.54 -2.27 23.25
CA GLN A 117 -1.76 -3.63 22.78
C GLN A 117 -0.45 -4.34 22.43
N LEU A 118 0.51 -3.63 21.84
CA LEU A 118 1.85 -4.16 21.57
C LEU A 118 2.58 -4.54 22.86
N SER A 119 2.41 -3.80 23.95
CA SER A 119 3.03 -4.10 25.25
C SER A 119 2.56 -5.41 25.88
N SER A 120 1.40 -5.94 25.47
CA SER A 120 0.96 -7.27 25.90
C SER A 120 1.82 -8.40 25.34
N GLY A 121 2.54 -8.16 24.24
CA GLY A 121 3.36 -9.17 23.56
C GLY A 121 2.57 -10.29 22.89
N VAL A 122 1.24 -10.23 22.88
CA VAL A 122 0.37 -11.29 22.36
C VAL A 122 -0.73 -10.77 21.43
N CYS A 123 -1.17 -11.64 20.52
CA CYS A 123 -2.32 -11.40 19.66
C CYS A 123 -3.58 -11.22 20.49
N GLN A 124 -4.28 -10.09 20.30
CA GLN A 124 -5.48 -9.76 21.08
C GLN A 124 -6.67 -10.71 20.84
N VAL A 125 -6.60 -11.60 19.85
CA VAL A 125 -7.65 -12.57 19.56
C VAL A 125 -7.25 -13.97 19.99
N THR A 126 -6.05 -14.41 19.61
CA THR A 126 -5.63 -15.81 19.77
C THR A 126 -4.72 -16.04 20.97
N GLY A 127 -4.20 -14.99 21.60
CA GLY A 127 -3.16 -15.10 22.63
C GLY A 127 -1.79 -15.57 22.11
N LEU A 128 -1.64 -15.84 20.81
CA LEU A 128 -0.37 -16.24 20.22
C LEU A 128 0.69 -15.14 20.38
N PRO A 129 1.96 -15.48 20.62
CA PRO A 129 3.03 -14.50 20.74
C PRO A 129 3.12 -13.59 19.51
N ILE A 130 3.43 -12.32 19.74
CA ILE A 130 3.75 -11.36 18.69
C ILE A 130 5.26 -11.21 18.64
N THR A 131 5.84 -11.47 17.46
CA THR A 131 7.28 -11.35 17.23
C THR A 131 7.58 -10.44 16.05
N SER A 132 8.24 -9.33 16.34
CA SER A 132 8.71 -8.40 15.33
C SER A 132 10.04 -8.90 14.74
N ASN A 133 10.13 -8.97 13.42
CA ASN A 133 11.37 -9.24 12.70
C ASN A 133 12.06 -7.95 12.19
N ILE A 134 11.74 -6.79 12.77
CA ILE A 134 12.42 -5.53 12.42
C ILE A 134 13.92 -5.69 12.59
N GLY A 135 14.64 -5.39 11.52
CA GLY A 135 16.09 -5.42 11.49
C GLY A 135 16.72 -6.77 11.20
N SER A 136 15.95 -7.86 11.09
CA SER A 136 16.50 -9.15 10.66
C SER A 136 16.85 -9.19 9.17
N GLY A 137 16.29 -8.26 8.38
CA GLY A 137 16.42 -8.25 6.92
C GLY A 137 15.45 -9.21 6.22
N GLU A 138 14.64 -9.96 6.99
CA GLU A 138 13.67 -10.90 6.46
C GLU A 138 12.34 -10.23 6.11
N SER A 139 11.58 -10.90 5.25
CA SER A 139 10.18 -10.60 5.02
C SER A 139 9.35 -10.79 6.28
N ARG A 140 8.25 -10.06 6.40
CA ARG A 140 7.34 -10.10 7.56
C ARG A 140 6.99 -11.53 7.97
N GLY A 141 7.21 -11.87 9.24
CA GLY A 141 6.92 -13.19 9.79
C GLY A 141 5.43 -13.39 10.11
N VAL A 142 4.99 -14.65 10.18
CA VAL A 142 3.59 -15.04 10.46
C VAL A 142 3.06 -14.46 11.80
N TYR A 143 3.94 -14.35 12.79
CA TYR A 143 3.62 -13.82 14.12
C TYR A 143 3.94 -12.33 14.28
N SER A 144 4.34 -11.64 13.19
CA SER A 144 4.55 -10.20 13.25
C SER A 144 3.25 -9.45 13.55
N PRO A 145 3.30 -8.34 14.32
CA PRO A 145 2.10 -7.61 14.69
C PRO A 145 1.43 -7.00 13.46
N SER A 146 0.11 -6.96 13.46
CA SER A 146 -0.75 -6.40 12.42
C SER A 146 -1.90 -5.61 13.01
N ILE A 147 -2.31 -4.54 12.33
CA ILE A 147 -3.59 -3.87 12.60
C ILE A 147 -4.69 -4.69 11.93
N ASP A 148 -5.64 -5.18 12.72
CA ASP A 148 -6.89 -5.76 12.26
C ASP A 148 -8.06 -4.81 12.60
N ARG A 149 -9.04 -4.74 11.70
CA ARG A 149 -10.30 -4.04 11.94
C ARG A 149 -11.36 -5.08 12.27
N VAL A 150 -11.92 -5.04 13.48
CA VAL A 150 -12.91 -6.02 13.94
C VAL A 150 -14.04 -6.10 12.93
N ASP A 151 -14.66 -4.95 12.64
CA ASP A 151 -15.57 -4.76 11.53
C ASP A 151 -14.84 -4.08 10.35
N ASN A 152 -14.81 -4.78 9.21
CA ASN A 152 -14.18 -4.30 7.98
C ASN A 152 -14.96 -3.18 7.28
N SER A 153 -16.23 -2.97 7.61
CA SER A 153 -17.05 -1.85 7.14
C SER A 153 -16.71 -0.55 7.88
N VAL A 154 -16.22 -0.66 9.12
CA VAL A 154 -15.85 0.48 9.96
C VAL A 154 -14.39 0.89 9.69
N GLY A 155 -14.14 2.21 9.80
CA GLY A 155 -12.81 2.80 9.66
C GLY A 155 -11.82 2.39 10.75
N TYR A 156 -10.62 2.99 10.71
CA TYR A 156 -9.60 2.78 11.73
C TYR A 156 -9.89 3.68 12.94
N ARG A 157 -10.60 3.16 13.92
CA ARG A 157 -10.91 3.83 15.19
C ARG A 157 -10.46 2.94 16.35
N ASN A 158 -10.11 3.52 17.50
CA ASN A 158 -9.66 2.74 18.66
C ASN A 158 -10.66 1.62 19.03
N SER A 159 -11.96 1.88 19.00
CA SER A 159 -13.01 0.90 19.28
C SER A 159 -13.15 -0.24 18.26
N ASN A 160 -12.60 -0.10 17.05
CA ASN A 160 -12.71 -1.07 15.97
C ASN A 160 -11.37 -1.72 15.61
N VAL A 161 -10.28 -1.33 16.26
CA VAL A 161 -8.93 -1.78 15.89
C VAL A 161 -8.29 -2.57 17.02
N ARG A 162 -7.73 -3.71 16.65
CA ARG A 162 -6.91 -4.54 17.53
C ARG A 162 -5.59 -4.96 16.86
N VAL A 163 -4.59 -5.25 17.67
CA VAL A 163 -3.28 -5.75 17.26
C VAL A 163 -3.30 -7.27 17.32
N VAL A 164 -3.04 -7.90 16.19
CA VAL A 164 -3.09 -9.36 16.04
C VAL A 164 -1.81 -9.86 15.39
N CYS A 165 -1.57 -11.17 15.42
CA CYS A 165 -0.54 -11.78 14.58
C CYS A 165 -0.92 -11.63 13.09
N TRP A 166 0.07 -11.48 12.23
CA TRP A 166 -0.15 -11.23 10.80
C TRP A 166 -0.93 -12.35 10.12
N ILE A 167 -0.64 -13.61 10.49
CA ILE A 167 -1.35 -14.77 9.96
C ILE A 167 -2.86 -14.75 10.26
N PHE A 168 -3.26 -14.30 11.46
CA PHE A 168 -4.67 -14.13 11.80
C PHE A 168 -5.33 -13.09 10.87
N ASN A 169 -4.71 -11.92 10.71
CA ASN A 169 -5.28 -10.87 9.85
C ASN A 169 -5.33 -11.28 8.38
N LEU A 170 -4.35 -12.06 7.91
CA LEU A 170 -4.36 -12.62 6.57
C LEU A 170 -5.50 -13.63 6.37
N ALA A 171 -5.70 -14.53 7.33
CA ALA A 171 -6.75 -15.54 7.28
C ALA A 171 -8.14 -14.91 7.35
N LYS A 172 -8.34 -13.94 8.26
CA LYS A 172 -9.60 -13.18 8.39
C LYS A 172 -9.91 -12.38 7.13
N ASN A 173 -8.92 -11.67 6.58
CA ASN A 173 -9.07 -10.90 5.34
C ASN A 173 -10.31 -9.97 5.37
N LYS A 174 -11.22 -10.12 4.39
CA LYS A 174 -12.50 -9.41 4.29
C LYS A 174 -13.62 -10.04 5.11
N PHE A 175 -13.43 -11.25 5.63
CA PHE A 175 -14.42 -12.03 6.34
C PHE A 175 -14.55 -11.60 7.80
N SER A 176 -15.54 -12.17 8.50
CA SER A 176 -15.78 -11.92 9.91
C SER A 176 -14.95 -12.85 10.80
N ASP A 177 -14.86 -12.52 12.09
CA ASP A 177 -14.29 -13.42 13.10
C ASP A 177 -15.05 -14.75 13.15
N ARG A 178 -16.37 -14.73 12.93
CA ARG A 178 -17.20 -15.93 12.90
C ARG A 178 -16.77 -16.87 11.79
N ASP A 179 -16.55 -16.35 10.59
CA ASP A 179 -16.12 -17.17 9.45
C ASP A 179 -14.77 -17.83 9.71
N LEU A 180 -13.82 -17.09 10.30
CA LEU A 180 -12.51 -17.62 10.64
C LEU A 180 -12.60 -18.66 11.77
N ASN A 181 -13.44 -18.43 12.78
CA ASN A 181 -13.67 -19.38 13.87
C ASN A 181 -14.27 -20.69 13.34
N ASN A 182 -15.24 -20.61 12.43
CA ASN A 182 -15.85 -21.77 11.79
C ASN A 182 -14.80 -22.60 11.04
N LEU A 183 -13.93 -21.91 10.27
CA LEU A 183 -12.82 -22.57 9.57
C LEU A 183 -11.86 -23.23 10.56
N ALA A 184 -11.49 -22.55 11.64
CA ALA A 184 -10.56 -23.08 12.65
C ALA A 184 -11.14 -24.33 13.35
N VAL A 185 -12.41 -24.28 13.74
CA VAL A 185 -13.12 -25.44 14.33
C VAL A 185 -13.16 -26.60 13.36
N ALA A 186 -13.56 -26.36 12.10
CA ALA A 186 -13.65 -27.41 11.10
C ALA A 186 -12.30 -28.03 10.75
N LEU A 187 -11.24 -27.20 10.71
CA LEU A 187 -9.87 -27.64 10.49
C LEU A 187 -9.41 -28.56 11.62
N VAL A 188 -9.56 -28.16 12.88
CA VAL A 188 -9.19 -29.00 14.03
C VAL A 188 -9.98 -30.30 14.02
N ALA A 189 -11.30 -30.22 13.84
CA ALA A 189 -12.17 -31.39 13.78
C ALA A 189 -11.82 -32.36 12.65
N SER A 190 -11.28 -31.89 11.52
CA SER A 190 -10.88 -32.75 10.40
C SER A 190 -9.81 -33.78 10.78
N HIS A 191 -9.01 -33.49 11.81
CA HIS A 191 -7.99 -34.39 12.36
C HIS A 191 -8.52 -35.31 13.47
N LEU A 192 -9.78 -35.18 13.86
CA LEU A 192 -10.40 -35.96 14.93
C LEU A 192 -11.28 -37.09 14.38
N SER A 193 -11.31 -38.21 15.11
CA SER A 193 -12.26 -39.31 14.86
C SER A 193 -13.70 -38.88 15.14
N PRO A 194 -14.73 -39.56 14.61
CA PRO A 194 -16.13 -39.22 14.87
C PRO A 194 -16.50 -39.16 16.36
N SER A 195 -15.90 -40.02 17.21
CA SER A 195 -16.12 -39.97 18.65
C SER A 195 -15.47 -38.74 19.28
N ALA A 196 -14.23 -38.44 18.91
CA ALA A 196 -13.48 -37.31 19.44
C ALA A 196 -14.09 -35.95 19.03
N ARG A 197 -14.71 -35.86 17.84
CA ARG A 197 -15.42 -34.63 17.45
C ARG A 197 -16.65 -34.35 18.33
N LYS A 198 -17.41 -35.38 18.72
CA LYS A 198 -18.53 -35.25 19.66
C LYS A 198 -18.07 -34.76 21.04
N GLU A 199 -16.91 -35.23 21.50
CA GLU A 199 -16.30 -34.74 22.74
C GLU A 199 -15.80 -33.30 22.59
N PHE A 200 -15.11 -32.99 21.49
CA PHE A 200 -14.66 -31.64 21.18
C PHE A 200 -15.81 -30.64 21.13
N ALA A 201 -16.95 -31.01 20.53
CA ALA A 201 -18.14 -30.17 20.48
C ALA A 201 -18.64 -29.76 21.88
N LYS A 202 -18.52 -30.64 22.89
CA LYS A 202 -18.93 -30.33 24.27
C LYS A 202 -18.03 -29.29 24.94
N LEU A 203 -16.81 -29.11 24.45
CA LEU A 203 -15.85 -28.12 24.96
C LEU A 203 -16.01 -26.75 24.29
N LEU A 204 -16.75 -26.66 23.18
CA LEU A 204 -16.91 -25.43 22.44
C LEU A 204 -18.02 -24.55 23.06
N PRO A 205 -17.82 -23.22 23.15
CA PRO A 205 -18.86 -22.29 23.56
C PRO A 205 -20.09 -22.35 22.64
N GLY A 206 -21.29 -22.19 23.21
CA GLY A 206 -22.56 -22.27 22.45
C GLY A 206 -22.64 -21.28 21.28
N ASN A 207 -22.07 -20.09 21.41
CA ASN A 207 -22.01 -19.09 20.33
C ASN A 207 -21.11 -19.52 19.15
N ILE A 208 -20.08 -20.34 19.40
CA ILE A 208 -19.23 -20.90 18.34
C ILE A 208 -19.97 -22.04 17.65
N LEU A 209 -20.60 -22.94 18.41
CA LEU A 209 -21.40 -24.04 17.85
C LEU A 209 -22.56 -23.54 16.98
N SER A 210 -23.33 -22.57 17.49
CA SER A 210 -24.42 -21.94 16.74
C SER A 210 -23.95 -21.15 15.52
N GLY A 211 -22.65 -20.81 15.45
CA GLY A 211 -22.05 -20.09 14.34
C GLY A 211 -21.66 -21.00 13.16
N LEU A 212 -21.60 -22.32 13.36
CA LEU A 212 -21.17 -23.26 12.33
C LEU A 212 -22.13 -23.26 11.12
N PRO A 213 -21.62 -23.48 9.89
CA PRO A 213 -22.46 -23.49 8.69
C PRO A 213 -23.56 -24.56 8.75
N SER A 214 -24.72 -24.25 8.19
CA SER A 214 -25.81 -25.21 8.06
C SER A 214 -25.35 -26.49 7.35
N GLY A 215 -25.66 -27.65 7.93
CA GLY A 215 -25.25 -28.96 7.42
C GLY A 215 -23.85 -29.43 7.87
N TYR A 216 -23.08 -28.60 8.60
CA TYR A 216 -21.85 -29.04 9.23
C TYR A 216 -22.11 -29.54 10.65
N THR A 217 -21.62 -30.74 10.98
CA THR A 217 -21.79 -31.37 12.30
C THR A 217 -20.44 -31.85 12.82
N LEU A 218 -20.18 -31.57 14.11
CA LEU A 218 -19.05 -32.11 14.87
C LEU A 218 -19.41 -33.50 15.41
#